data_AF-A0A1S3QUH0-F1
#
_entry.id   AF-A0A1S3QUH0-F1
#
_cell.length_a   1.000
_cell.length_b   1.000
_cell.length_c   1.000
_cell.angle_alpha   90.00
_cell.angle_beta   90.00
_cell.angle_gamma   90.00
#
_symmetry.space_group_name_H-M   'P 1'
#
loop_
_entity.id
_entity.type
_entity.pdbx_description
1 polymer ?
#
loop_
_entity_poly.entity_id
_entity_poly.type
_entity_poly.pdbx_seq_one_letter_code
_entity_poly.pdbx_strand_id
1 'polypeptide(L)'
;MVKDTYEAGRTVLALDFMVFTLRLIHIFAIHKQLGPKIIIVERMMKDVFFFLFFLSVWLIAYGVATQALLHPNDPRLDWVFRRVLYRPYLHIFGQIPLEEIDVARMPETNCTTVIEEIIMGTLPPCPNIYANWLVILLLVIFLLVTNVLLLNLLIAMFSYTFQVVQGNTDIFWKFQRYNLIVEYHSRPALAPPFIIISHCSQLLLSLVKRPEPKLEQL
;
A
#
# COMPACT_ATOMS: atom_id res chain seq x y z
N MET A 1 12.29 27.65 -10.10
CA MET A 1 10.88 27.99 -9.72
C MET A 1 9.86 27.41 -10.70
N VAL A 2 9.75 27.85 -11.97
CA VAL A 2 8.74 27.28 -12.91
C VAL A 2 8.96 25.80 -13.24
N LYS A 3 10.22 25.36 -13.36
CA LYS A 3 10.56 23.94 -13.57
C LYS A 3 10.19 23.06 -12.37
N ASP A 4 10.46 23.54 -11.15
CA ASP A 4 10.14 22.81 -9.92
C ASP A 4 8.62 22.65 -9.75
N THR A 5 7.84 23.69 -10.08
CA THR A 5 6.37 23.62 -10.07
C THR A 5 5.81 22.69 -11.14
N TYR A 6 6.48 22.57 -12.30
CA TYR A 6 6.08 21.64 -13.36
C TYR A 6 6.29 20.18 -12.94
N GLU A 7 7.43 19.84 -12.36
CA GLU A 7 7.71 18.49 -11.86
C GLU A 7 6.80 18.10 -10.69
N ALA A 8 6.53 19.04 -9.78
CA ALA A 8 5.56 18.85 -8.71
C ALA A 8 4.15 18.58 -9.27
N GLY A 9 3.69 19.37 -10.24
CA GLY A 9 2.40 19.18 -10.90
C GLY A 9 2.28 17.83 -11.60
N ARG A 10 3.33 17.41 -12.33
CA ARG A 10 3.39 16.08 -12.96
C ARG A 10 3.28 14.96 -11.93
N THR A 11 3.95 15.09 -10.80
CA THR A 11 3.92 14.09 -9.72
C THR A 11 2.55 13.98 -9.08
N VAL A 12 1.89 15.13 -8.81
CA VAL A 12 0.53 15.15 -8.26
C VAL A 12 -0.48 14.56 -9.24
N LEU A 13 -0.42 14.90 -10.52
CA LEU A 13 -1.32 14.34 -11.55
C LEU A 13 -1.13 12.83 -11.71
N ALA A 14 0.09 12.32 -11.57
CA ALA A 14 0.35 10.88 -11.62
C ALA A 14 -0.31 10.14 -10.43
N LEU A 15 -0.24 10.72 -9.22
CA LEU A 15 -0.92 10.18 -8.03
C LEU A 15 -2.44 10.29 -8.15
N ASP A 16 -2.94 11.40 -8.67
CA ASP A 16 -4.36 11.64 -8.90
C ASP A 16 -4.96 10.59 -9.86
N PHE A 17 -4.25 10.27 -10.96
CA PHE A 17 -4.65 9.20 -11.87
C PHE A 17 -4.77 7.84 -11.17
N MET A 18 -3.86 7.50 -10.25
CA MET A 18 -3.94 6.28 -9.45
C MET A 18 -5.20 6.26 -8.58
N VAL A 19 -5.56 7.37 -7.94
CA VAL A 19 -6.79 7.46 -7.12
C VAL A 19 -8.04 7.36 -7.99
N PHE A 20 -8.07 8.02 -9.14
CA PHE A 20 -9.20 7.94 -10.07
C PHE A 20 -9.41 6.54 -10.65
N THR A 21 -8.33 5.80 -10.94
CA THR A 21 -8.44 4.41 -11.39
C THR A 21 -8.95 3.48 -10.29
N LEU A 22 -8.54 3.67 -9.04
CA LEU A 22 -9.12 2.94 -7.89
C LEU A 22 -10.62 3.19 -7.74
N ARG A 23 -11.10 4.40 -8.05
CA ARG A 23 -12.54 4.72 -8.04
C ARG A 23 -13.35 3.88 -9.02
N LEU A 24 -12.75 3.36 -10.11
CA LEU A 24 -13.43 2.46 -11.04
C LEU A 24 -13.87 1.14 -10.37
N ILE A 25 -13.15 0.68 -9.34
CA ILE A 25 -13.51 -0.53 -8.58
C ILE A 25 -14.91 -0.39 -7.97
N HIS A 26 -15.23 0.80 -7.46
CA HIS A 26 -16.56 1.08 -6.90
C HIS A 26 -17.67 1.06 -7.96
N ILE A 27 -17.37 1.45 -9.21
CA ILE A 27 -18.33 1.33 -10.32
C ILE A 27 -18.56 -0.14 -10.67
N PHE A 28 -17.48 -0.94 -10.73
CA PHE A 28 -17.58 -2.38 -11.00
C PHE A 28 -18.27 -3.17 -9.87
N ALA A 29 -18.41 -2.60 -8.67
CA ALA A 29 -19.13 -3.23 -7.56
C ALA A 29 -20.62 -3.54 -7.87
N ILE A 30 -21.21 -2.83 -8.84
CA ILE A 30 -22.60 -3.06 -9.28
C ILE A 30 -22.73 -4.37 -10.06
N HIS A 31 -21.65 -4.83 -10.71
CA HIS A 31 -21.70 -5.99 -11.60
C HIS A 31 -21.95 -7.29 -10.83
N LYS A 32 -22.85 -8.15 -11.34
CA LYS A 32 -23.33 -9.37 -10.68
C LYS A 32 -22.21 -10.36 -10.30
N GLN A 33 -21.16 -10.45 -11.11
CA GLN A 33 -20.06 -11.39 -10.86
C GLN A 33 -18.86 -10.79 -10.12
N LEU A 34 -18.67 -9.47 -10.18
CA LEU A 34 -17.50 -8.79 -9.62
C LEU A 34 -17.79 -8.15 -8.26
N GLY A 35 -19.01 -7.65 -8.06
CA GLY A 35 -19.44 -7.00 -6.82
C GLY A 35 -19.26 -7.86 -5.57
N PRO A 36 -19.75 -9.12 -5.56
CA PRO A 36 -19.55 -10.02 -4.42
C PRO A 36 -18.06 -10.19 -4.05
N LYS A 37 -17.17 -10.31 -5.06
CA LYS A 37 -15.73 -10.48 -4.85
C LYS A 37 -15.09 -9.24 -4.25
N ILE A 38 -15.49 -8.05 -4.70
CA ILE A 38 -14.98 -6.77 -4.17
C ILE A 38 -15.35 -6.61 -2.69
N ILE A 39 -16.59 -6.95 -2.30
CA ILE A 39 -17.05 -6.90 -0.90
C ILE A 39 -16.27 -7.86 0.00
N ILE A 40 -15.87 -9.03 -0.53
CA ILE A 40 -15.04 -9.98 0.20
C ILE A 40 -13.65 -9.40 0.46
N VAL A 41 -13.00 -8.84 -0.57
CA VAL A 41 -11.68 -8.20 -0.44
C VAL A 41 -11.71 -7.08 0.61
N GLU A 42 -12.74 -6.24 0.59
CA GLU A 42 -12.91 -5.15 1.58
C GLU A 42 -12.93 -5.68 3.03
N ARG A 43 -13.58 -6.84 3.26
CA ARG A 43 -13.65 -7.45 4.59
C ARG A 43 -12.35 -8.10 5.03
N MET A 44 -11.64 -8.72 4.08
CA MET A 44 -10.33 -9.34 4.33
C MET A 44 -9.25 -8.30 4.69
N MET A 45 -9.46 -7.00 4.40
CA MET A 45 -8.53 -5.94 4.79
C MET A 45 -8.30 -5.88 6.31
N LYS A 46 -9.28 -6.26 7.15
CA LYS A 46 -9.07 -6.34 8.61
C LYS A 46 -8.01 -7.38 8.98
N ASP A 47 -8.01 -8.53 8.31
CA ASP A 47 -7.00 -9.57 8.50
C ASP A 47 -5.63 -9.07 8.04
N VAL A 48 -5.58 -8.31 6.93
CA VAL A 48 -4.35 -7.67 6.43
C VAL A 48 -3.75 -6.70 7.46
N PHE A 49 -4.57 -5.85 8.09
CA PHE A 49 -4.08 -4.91 9.09
C PHE A 49 -3.49 -5.62 10.31
N PHE A 50 -4.15 -6.68 10.79
CA PHE A 50 -3.62 -7.49 11.90
C PHE A 50 -2.30 -8.16 11.52
N PHE A 51 -2.21 -8.75 10.33
CA PHE A 51 -0.99 -9.35 9.83
C PHE A 51 0.15 -8.33 9.69
N LEU A 52 -0.14 -7.16 9.12
CA LEU A 52 0.85 -6.10 8.91
C LEU A 52 1.42 -5.60 10.24
N PHE A 53 0.63 -5.61 11.32
CA PHE A 53 1.11 -5.31 12.66
C PHE A 53 2.20 -6.30 13.10
N PHE A 54 1.94 -7.62 13.08
CA PHE A 54 2.97 -8.61 13.45
C PHE A 54 4.18 -8.57 12.53
N LEU A 55 3.94 -8.42 11.22
CA LEU A 55 5.01 -8.32 10.24
C LEU A 55 5.89 -7.10 10.52
N SER A 56 5.32 -5.94 10.81
CA SER A 56 6.08 -4.72 11.08
C SER A 56 6.92 -4.82 12.35
N VAL A 57 6.39 -5.38 13.44
CA VAL A 57 7.15 -5.61 14.69
C VAL A 57 8.34 -6.53 14.41
N TRP A 58 8.11 -7.64 13.72
CA TRP A 58 9.16 -8.60 13.39
C TRP A 58 10.20 -8.02 12.43
N LEU A 59 9.75 -7.29 11.41
CA LEU A 59 10.59 -6.65 10.41
C LEU A 59 11.50 -5.58 11.02
N ILE A 60 10.98 -4.74 11.94
CA ILE A 60 11.78 -3.74 12.65
C ILE A 60 12.81 -4.43 13.54
N ALA A 61 12.42 -5.47 14.29
CA ALA A 61 13.33 -6.20 15.17
C ALA A 61 14.53 -6.80 14.39
N TYR A 62 14.25 -7.50 13.29
CA TYR A 62 15.28 -8.04 12.42
C TYR A 62 16.12 -6.94 11.74
N GLY A 63 15.47 -5.94 11.14
CA GLY A 63 16.14 -4.88 10.40
C GLY A 63 17.10 -4.05 11.25
N VAL A 64 16.67 -3.67 12.46
CA VAL A 64 17.52 -2.91 13.40
C VAL A 64 18.69 -3.76 13.89
N ALA A 65 18.44 -5.03 14.23
CA ALA A 65 19.50 -5.94 14.68
C ALA A 65 20.56 -6.16 13.58
N THR A 66 20.14 -6.43 12.34
CA THR A 66 21.05 -6.61 11.21
C THR A 66 21.82 -5.32 10.88
N GLN A 67 21.17 -4.16 10.92
CA GLN A 67 21.85 -2.87 10.72
C GLN A 67 22.91 -2.61 11.81
N ALA A 68 22.59 -2.87 13.08
CA ALA A 68 23.52 -2.67 14.20
C ALA A 68 24.73 -3.63 14.14
N LEU A 69 24.52 -4.86 13.66
CA LEU A 69 25.58 -5.86 13.52
C LEU A 69 26.50 -5.58 12.33
N LEU A 70 25.96 -5.17 11.17
CA LEU A 70 26.75 -4.94 9.95
C LEU A 70 27.35 -3.53 9.89
N HIS A 71 26.59 -2.49 10.22
CA HIS A 71 27.01 -1.09 10.05
C HIS A 71 26.66 -0.25 11.29
N PRO A 72 27.40 -0.42 12.41
CA PRO A 72 27.09 0.27 13.67
C PRO A 72 27.25 1.80 13.58
N ASN A 73 28.09 2.30 12.67
CA ASN A 73 28.52 3.70 12.62
C ASN A 73 28.08 4.44 11.34
N ASP A 74 27.02 4.01 10.63
CA ASP A 74 26.52 4.76 9.44
C ASP A 74 25.64 5.95 9.91
N PRO A 75 26.06 7.21 9.70
CA PRO A 75 25.33 8.39 10.16
C PRO A 75 24.15 8.78 9.25
N ARG A 76 24.02 8.17 8.07
CA ARG A 76 23.03 8.58 7.06
C ARG A 76 21.66 7.97 7.35
N LEU A 77 20.75 8.80 7.86
CA LEU A 77 19.39 8.37 8.22
C LEU A 77 18.65 7.70 7.04
N ASP A 78 18.71 8.27 5.84
CA ASP A 78 18.00 7.73 4.67
C ASP A 78 18.46 6.30 4.32
N TRP A 79 19.76 6.04 4.44
CA TRP A 79 20.33 4.71 4.20
C TRP A 79 20.00 3.74 5.32
N VAL A 80 20.01 4.19 6.58
CA VAL A 80 19.59 3.38 7.73
C VAL A 80 18.13 2.96 7.58
N PHE A 81 17.21 3.88 7.26
CA PHE A 81 15.80 3.55 7.03
C PHE A 81 15.62 2.56 5.88
N ARG A 82 16.35 2.74 4.77
CA ARG A 82 16.32 1.81 3.64
C ARG A 82 16.82 0.42 4.01
N ARG A 83 17.87 0.31 4.83
CA ARG A 83 18.44 -0.98 5.27
C ARG A 83 17.57 -1.67 6.33
N VAL A 84 16.95 -0.91 7.24
CA VAL A 84 16.12 -1.46 8.33
C VAL A 84 14.73 -1.87 7.84
N LEU A 85 14.12 -1.11 6.92
CA LEU A 85 12.75 -1.37 6.49
C LEU A 85 12.68 -2.04 5.11
N TYR A 86 13.24 -1.36 4.10
CA TYR A 86 13.03 -1.74 2.70
C TYR A 86 13.75 -3.04 2.33
N ARG A 87 14.99 -3.25 2.78
CA ARG A 87 15.74 -4.49 2.47
C ARG A 87 15.09 -5.75 3.10
N PRO A 88 14.82 -5.79 4.42
CA PRO A 88 14.09 -6.91 5.03
C PRO A 88 12.74 -7.20 4.41
N TYR A 89 12.01 -6.16 3.97
CA TYR A 89 10.76 -6.35 3.23
C TYR A 89 10.97 -7.13 1.93
N LEU A 90 12.04 -6.83 1.18
CA LEU A 90 12.37 -7.56 -0.05
C LEU A 90 12.84 -9.00 0.20
N HIS A 91 13.46 -9.29 1.35
CA HIS A 91 13.85 -10.66 1.71
C HIS A 91 12.63 -11.60 1.77
N ILE A 92 11.46 -11.10 2.19
CA ILE A 92 10.20 -11.88 2.23
C ILE A 92 9.84 -12.39 0.82
N PHE A 93 10.10 -11.60 -0.21
CA PHE A 93 9.83 -11.94 -1.61
C PHE A 93 10.98 -12.68 -2.30
N GLY A 94 12.01 -13.09 -1.56
CA GLY A 94 13.13 -13.88 -2.08
C GLY A 94 14.25 -13.06 -2.73
N GLN A 95 14.22 -11.73 -2.65
CA GLN A 95 15.32 -10.88 -3.11
C GLN A 95 16.32 -10.68 -1.98
N ILE A 96 17.26 -11.60 -1.83
CA ILE A 96 18.26 -11.60 -0.74
C ILE A 96 19.64 -11.31 -1.33
N PRO A 97 20.21 -10.10 -1.11
CA PRO A 97 21.55 -9.75 -1.57
C PRO A 97 22.60 -10.38 -0.65
N LEU A 98 22.91 -11.65 -0.89
CA LEU A 98 23.89 -12.41 -0.11
C LEU A 98 25.30 -11.80 -0.22
N GLU A 99 25.59 -11.12 -1.33
CA GLU A 99 26.86 -10.44 -1.61
C GLU A 99 27.11 -9.22 -0.70
N GLU A 100 26.08 -8.72 -0.02
CA GLU A 100 26.20 -7.59 0.91
C GLU A 100 26.12 -8.00 2.39
N ILE A 101 25.62 -9.21 2.66
CA ILE A 101 25.36 -9.69 4.03
C ILE A 101 26.41 -10.73 4.43
N ASP A 102 26.76 -11.64 3.52
CA ASP A 102 27.68 -12.74 3.82
C ASP A 102 29.12 -12.37 3.44
N VAL A 103 29.97 -12.23 4.46
CA VAL A 103 31.41 -11.91 4.31
C VAL A 103 32.12 -12.89 3.36
N ALA A 104 31.69 -14.15 3.29
CA ALA A 104 32.31 -15.14 2.40
C ALA A 104 32.04 -14.86 0.91
N ARG A 105 31.00 -14.07 0.58
CA ARG A 105 30.57 -13.73 -0.78
C ARG A 105 30.76 -12.25 -1.14
N MET A 106 31.21 -11.43 -0.19
CA MET A 106 31.43 -10.01 -0.43
C MET A 106 32.57 -9.80 -1.43
N PRO A 107 32.37 -8.98 -2.48
CA PRO A 107 33.46 -8.59 -3.36
C PRO A 107 34.42 -7.67 -2.63
N GLU A 108 35.72 -7.83 -2.89
CA GLU A 108 36.73 -6.87 -2.42
C GLU A 108 36.50 -5.52 -3.11
N THR A 109 35.89 -4.61 -2.36
CA THR A 109 35.58 -3.25 -2.80
C THR A 109 36.23 -2.26 -1.83
N ASN A 110 36.68 -1.12 -2.36
CA ASN A 110 37.24 -0.07 -1.53
C ASN A 110 36.12 0.48 -0.61
N CYS A 111 36.21 0.19 0.69
CA CYS A 111 35.29 0.66 1.71
C CYS A 111 36.03 1.56 2.70
N THR A 112 35.31 2.44 3.39
CA THR A 112 35.89 3.41 4.33
C THR A 112 35.23 3.34 5.69
N THR A 113 36.00 3.64 6.74
CA THR A 113 35.52 3.80 8.12
C THR A 113 35.44 5.26 8.54
N VAL A 114 35.91 6.18 7.68
CA VAL A 114 35.92 7.63 7.91
C VAL A 114 34.52 8.19 7.68
N ILE A 115 33.97 8.85 8.70
CA ILE A 115 32.59 9.36 8.71
C ILE A 115 32.36 10.40 7.61
N GLU A 116 33.31 11.31 7.36
CA GLU A 116 33.18 12.39 6.38
C GLU A 116 32.99 11.86 4.95
N GLU A 117 33.75 10.85 4.55
CA GLU A 117 33.66 10.22 3.22
C GLU A 117 32.33 9.48 3.03
N ILE A 118 31.83 8.84 4.09
CA ILE A 118 30.53 8.15 4.08
C ILE A 118 29.39 9.15 3.88
N ILE A 119 29.43 10.31 4.55
CA ILE A 119 28.43 11.38 4.41
C ILE A 119 28.46 11.98 3.01
N MET A 120 29.66 12.25 2.47
CA MET A 120 29.82 12.76 1.10
C MET A 120 29.44 11.72 0.03
N GLY A 121 29.30 10.45 0.39
CA GLY A 121 28.88 9.37 -0.50
C GLY A 121 29.95 8.95 -1.50
N THR A 122 31.22 9.24 -1.23
CA THR A 122 32.34 8.88 -2.11
C THR A 122 32.63 7.38 -2.06
N LEU A 123 32.62 6.79 -0.87
CA LEU A 123 32.84 5.36 -0.62
C LEU A 123 31.80 4.78 0.35
N PRO A 124 31.47 3.47 0.25
CA PRO A 124 30.54 2.81 1.16
C PRO A 124 31.18 2.50 2.53
N PRO A 125 30.37 2.43 3.61
CA PRO A 125 30.85 2.04 4.93
C PRO A 125 31.28 0.57 4.94
N CYS A 126 32.44 0.27 5.52
CA CYS A 126 32.88 -1.12 5.69
C CYS A 126 31.92 -1.89 6.61
N PRO A 127 31.55 -3.13 6.28
CA PRO A 127 30.77 -3.99 7.16
C PRO A 127 31.63 -4.49 8.33
N ASN A 128 31.02 -4.67 9.50
CA ASN A 128 31.65 -5.29 10.65
C ASN A 128 31.57 -6.83 10.51
N ILE A 129 32.74 -7.47 10.43
CA ILE A 129 32.87 -8.91 10.23
C ILE A 129 32.76 -9.74 11.52
N TYR A 130 32.79 -9.10 12.70
CA TYR A 130 32.93 -9.79 13.99
C TYR A 130 31.81 -10.80 14.26
N ALA A 131 30.56 -10.42 14.02
CA ALA A 131 29.38 -11.23 14.32
C ALA A 131 28.58 -11.60 13.05
N ASN A 132 29.26 -11.78 11.91
CA ASN A 132 28.58 -12.13 10.65
C ASN A 132 27.76 -13.43 10.76
N TRP A 133 28.28 -14.44 11.46
CA TRP A 133 27.55 -15.71 11.68
C TRP A 133 26.17 -15.50 12.31
N LEU A 134 26.05 -14.52 13.22
CA LEU A 134 24.78 -14.18 13.87
C LEU A 134 23.83 -13.48 12.89
N VAL A 135 24.34 -12.65 11.99
CA VAL A 135 23.54 -12.01 10.93
C VAL A 135 22.93 -13.07 10.00
N ILE A 136 23.72 -14.07 9.60
CA ILE A 136 23.24 -15.18 8.77
C ILE A 136 22.23 -16.03 9.54
N LEU A 137 22.46 -16.30 10.83
CA LEU A 137 21.50 -17.00 11.69
C LEU A 137 20.16 -16.22 11.77
N LEU A 138 20.22 -14.91 12.02
CA LEU A 138 19.05 -14.03 12.07
C LEU A 138 18.30 -14.01 10.74
N LEU A 139 19.01 -14.02 9.60
CA LEU A 139 18.40 -14.11 8.27
C LEU A 139 17.60 -15.41 8.11
N VAL A 140 18.18 -16.56 8.49
CA VAL A 140 17.50 -17.86 8.41
C VAL A 140 16.25 -17.88 9.30
N ILE A 141 16.37 -17.41 10.55
CA ILE A 141 15.25 -17.33 11.49
C ILE A 141 14.17 -16.37 10.96
N PHE A 142 14.58 -15.21 10.42
CA PHE A 142 13.67 -14.24 9.83
C PHE A 142 12.86 -14.87 8.69
N LEU A 143 13.52 -15.53 7.73
CA LEU A 143 12.86 -16.18 6.60
C LEU A 143 11.93 -17.32 7.03
N LEU A 144 12.33 -18.11 8.04
CA LEU A 144 11.48 -19.15 8.59
C LEU A 144 10.21 -18.55 9.20
N VAL A 145 10.34 -17.54 10.06
CA VAL A 145 9.19 -16.91 10.72
C VAL A 145 8.30 -16.19 9.71
N THR A 146 8.86 -15.43 8.75
CA THR A 146 8.02 -14.71 7.78
C THR A 146 7.40 -15.64 6.76
N ASN A 147 8.19 -16.47 6.08
CA ASN A 147 7.72 -17.19 4.90
C ASN A 147 7.04 -18.50 5.24
N VAL A 148 7.50 -19.20 6.29
CA VAL A 148 6.89 -20.48 6.69
C VAL A 148 5.77 -20.29 7.70
N LEU A 149 5.89 -19.33 8.62
CA LEU A 149 4.87 -19.11 9.65
C LEU A 149 3.89 -18.00 9.27
N LEU A 150 4.34 -16.75 9.16
CA LEU A 150 3.43 -15.60 9.01
C LEU A 150 2.65 -15.63 7.68
N LEU A 151 3.30 -15.84 6.53
CA LEU A 151 2.61 -15.88 5.24
C LEU A 151 1.59 -17.02 5.15
N ASN A 152 1.92 -18.20 5.67
CA ASN A 152 1.00 -19.34 5.68
C ASN A 152 -0.19 -19.11 6.62
N LEU A 153 0.03 -18.45 7.76
CA LEU A 153 -1.05 -18.01 8.63
C LEU A 153 -1.95 -16.97 7.95
N LEU A 154 -1.39 -16.02 7.19
CA LEU A 154 -2.18 -15.06 6.43
C LEU A 154 -3.07 -15.75 5.39
N ILE A 155 -2.52 -16.70 4.64
CA ILE A 155 -3.28 -17.51 3.68
C ILE A 155 -4.40 -18.29 4.39
N ALA A 156 -4.12 -18.86 5.57
CA ALA A 156 -5.12 -19.57 6.36
C ALA A 156 -6.25 -18.64 6.86
N MET A 157 -5.90 -17.46 7.39
CA MET A 157 -6.88 -16.45 7.82
C MET A 157 -7.74 -15.99 6.65
N PHE A 158 -7.13 -15.70 5.50
CA PHE A 158 -7.84 -15.35 4.28
C PHE A 158 -8.77 -16.45 3.79
N SER A 159 -8.35 -17.71 3.84
CA SER A 159 -9.20 -18.84 3.47
C SER A 159 -10.42 -18.94 4.40
N TYR A 160 -10.20 -18.78 5.71
CA TYR A 160 -11.27 -18.79 6.71
C TYR A 160 -12.25 -17.63 6.50
N THR A 161 -11.78 -16.39 6.40
CA THR A 161 -12.64 -15.22 6.22
C THR A 161 -13.32 -15.21 4.86
N PHE A 162 -12.65 -15.70 3.80
CA PHE A 162 -13.27 -15.91 2.50
C PHE A 162 -14.47 -16.86 2.61
N GLN A 163 -14.35 -18.01 3.28
CA GLN A 163 -15.46 -18.96 3.45
C GLN A 163 -16.62 -18.38 4.26
N VAL A 164 -16.33 -17.73 5.39
CA VAL A 164 -17.35 -17.12 6.27
C VAL A 164 -18.08 -15.99 5.57
N VAL A 165 -17.35 -15.13 4.85
CA VAL A 165 -17.93 -13.99 4.15
C VAL A 165 -18.72 -14.47 2.94
N GLN A 166 -18.18 -15.38 2.12
CA GLN A 166 -18.84 -15.94 0.94
C GLN A 166 -20.25 -16.47 1.24
N GLY A 167 -20.46 -17.10 2.40
CA GLY A 167 -21.78 -17.59 2.82
C GLY A 167 -22.85 -16.52 3.00
N ASN A 168 -22.46 -15.27 3.26
CA ASN A 168 -23.37 -14.14 3.48
C ASN A 168 -23.24 -13.03 2.41
N THR A 169 -22.31 -13.13 1.47
CA THR A 169 -21.99 -12.06 0.51
C THR A 169 -23.19 -11.64 -0.33
N ASP A 170 -24.09 -12.57 -0.69
CA ASP A 170 -25.25 -12.25 -1.53
C ASP A 170 -26.21 -11.25 -0.90
N ILE A 171 -26.41 -11.31 0.42
CA ILE A 171 -27.29 -10.37 1.15
C ILE A 171 -26.64 -8.98 1.15
N PHE A 172 -25.35 -8.91 1.51
CA PHE A 172 -24.62 -7.66 1.56
C PHE A 172 -24.48 -7.01 0.19
N TRP A 173 -24.21 -7.81 -0.85
CA TRP A 173 -24.12 -7.31 -2.22
C TRP A 173 -25.45 -6.78 -2.72
N LYS A 174 -26.57 -7.49 -2.47
CA LYS A 174 -27.91 -6.99 -2.83
C LYS A 174 -28.24 -5.67 -2.14
N PHE A 175 -27.88 -5.53 -0.86
CA PHE A 175 -28.06 -4.28 -0.11
C PHE A 175 -27.22 -3.13 -0.68
N GLN A 176 -25.92 -3.34 -0.91
CA GLN A 176 -25.06 -2.31 -1.51
C GLN A 176 -25.51 -1.95 -2.94
N ARG A 177 -25.90 -2.94 -3.74
CA ARG A 177 -26.42 -2.72 -5.08
C ARG A 177 -27.68 -1.87 -5.08
N TYR A 178 -28.58 -2.06 -4.11
CA TYR A 178 -29.78 -1.22 -4.00
C TYR A 178 -29.41 0.26 -3.80
N ASN A 179 -28.53 0.56 -2.83
CA ASN A 179 -28.09 1.94 -2.57
C ASN A 179 -27.44 2.57 -3.80
N LEU A 180 -26.60 1.82 -4.51
CA LEU A 180 -25.99 2.29 -5.77
C LEU A 180 -27.06 2.61 -6.82
N ILE A 181 -28.03 1.72 -7.02
CA ILE A 181 -29.12 1.94 -8.00
C ILE A 181 -29.93 3.20 -7.67
N VAL A 182 -30.29 3.40 -6.39
CA VAL A 182 -31.02 4.60 -5.94
C VAL A 182 -30.20 5.86 -6.21
N GLU A 183 -28.89 5.83 -5.92
CA GLU A 183 -27.99 6.93 -6.22
C GLU A 183 -27.92 7.23 -7.73
N TYR A 184 -27.76 6.20 -8.58
CA TYR A 184 -27.73 6.39 -10.04
C TYR A 184 -29.06 6.90 -10.60
N HIS A 185 -30.19 6.49 -10.03
CA HIS A 185 -31.51 6.99 -10.45
C HIS A 185 -31.69 8.48 -10.15
N SER A 186 -31.07 9.00 -9.08
CA SER A 186 -31.15 10.43 -8.73
C SER A 186 -30.27 11.33 -9.62
N ARG A 187 -29.35 10.75 -10.40
CA ARG A 187 -28.40 11.49 -11.23
C ARG A 187 -29.02 11.85 -12.59
N PRO A 188 -28.61 12.98 -13.21
CA PRO A 188 -29.08 13.33 -14.55
C PRO A 188 -28.67 12.25 -15.58
N ALA A 189 -29.55 11.98 -16.54
CA ALA A 189 -29.40 10.87 -17.50
C ALA A 189 -28.23 11.05 -18.50
N LEU A 190 -27.68 12.26 -18.64
CA LEU A 190 -26.61 12.52 -19.59
C LEU A 190 -25.28 11.98 -19.07
N ALA A 191 -24.49 11.39 -19.97
CA ALA A 191 -23.14 10.92 -19.66
C ALA A 191 -22.27 12.07 -19.11
N PRO A 192 -21.26 11.78 -18.26
CA PRO A 192 -20.38 12.79 -17.67
C PRO A 192 -19.84 13.88 -18.62
N PRO A 193 -19.38 13.59 -19.86
CA PRO A 193 -18.93 14.65 -20.77
C PRO A 193 -20.04 15.65 -21.17
N PHE A 194 -21.31 15.25 -21.12
CA PHE A 194 -22.46 16.08 -21.49
C PHE A 194 -23.27 16.57 -20.29
N ILE A 195 -22.84 16.27 -19.05
CA ILE A 195 -23.58 16.61 -17.83
C ILE A 195 -23.73 18.12 -17.62
N ILE A 196 -22.79 18.91 -18.16
CA ILE A 196 -22.78 20.37 -18.11
C ILE A 196 -24.08 20.93 -18.68
N ILE A 197 -24.60 20.35 -19.76
CA ILE A 197 -25.87 20.77 -20.39
C ILE A 197 -27.04 20.57 -19.42
N SER A 198 -27.06 19.46 -18.68
CA SER A 198 -28.11 19.16 -17.71
C SER A 198 -28.08 20.09 -16.49
N HIS A 199 -26.88 20.45 -16.02
CA HIS A 199 -26.76 21.40 -14.90
C HIS A 199 -27.09 22.82 -15.34
N CYS A 200 -26.69 23.24 -16.56
CA CYS A 200 -27.08 24.53 -17.11
C CYS A 200 -28.60 24.64 -17.28
N SER A 201 -29.29 23.59 -17.75
CA SER A 201 -30.75 23.61 -17.88
C SER A 201 -31.46 23.63 -16.52
N GLN A 202 -30.98 22.86 -15.54
CA GLN A 202 -31.48 22.90 -14.16
C GLN A 202 -31.30 24.28 -13.51
N LEU A 203 -30.15 24.93 -13.74
CA LEU A 203 -29.83 26.24 -13.19
C LEU A 203 -30.66 27.36 -13.86
N LEU A 204 -30.93 27.24 -15.17
CA LEU A 204 -31.88 28.12 -15.86
C LEU A 204 -33.31 27.93 -15.35
N LEU A 205 -33.75 26.68 -15.16
CA LEU A 205 -35.07 26.37 -14.62
C LEU A 205 -35.26 26.88 -13.19
N SER A 206 -34.22 26.84 -12.35
CA SER A 206 -34.27 27.36 -10.98
C SER A 206 -34.21 28.89 -10.91
N LEU A 207 -33.56 29.55 -11.87
CA LEU A 207 -33.60 31.02 -11.98
C LEU A 207 -34.95 31.52 -12.53
N VAL A 208 -35.62 30.73 -13.37
CA VAL A 208 -36.93 31.06 -13.95
C VAL A 208 -38.08 30.70 -12.99
N LYS A 209 -37.97 29.62 -12.20
CA LYS A 209 -38.93 29.28 -11.13
C LYS A 209 -38.53 29.97 -9.82
N ARG A 210 -39.19 31.08 -9.47
CA ARG A 210 -39.26 31.55 -8.07
C ARG A 210 -39.77 30.41 -7.16
N PRO A 211 -39.30 30.31 -5.90
CA PRO A 211 -39.61 29.18 -5.03
C PRO A 211 -41.13 29.05 -4.84
N GLU A 212 -41.72 27.95 -5.30
CA GLU A 212 -43.07 27.60 -4.87
C GLU A 212 -43.01 27.24 -3.38
N PRO A 213 -43.93 27.77 -2.55
CA PRO A 213 -43.96 27.45 -1.13
C PRO A 213 -44.22 25.95 -0.99
N LYS A 214 -43.41 25.28 -0.14
CA LYS A 214 -43.60 23.89 0.23
C LYS A 214 -45.03 23.72 0.75
N LEU A 215 -45.90 23.08 -0.03
CA LEU A 215 -47.18 22.59 0.43
C LEU A 215 -46.90 21.38 1.32
N GLU A 216 -47.09 21.55 2.62
CA GLU A 216 -47.16 20.45 3.59
C GLU A 216 -48.14 19.39 3.09
N GLN A 217 -47.70 18.14 3.02
CA GLN A 217 -48.61 17.00 2.95
C GLN A 217 -48.27 16.04 4.07
N LEU A 218 -49.28 15.91 4.94
CA LEU A 218 -49.52 15.01 6.06
C LEU A 218 -49.19 13.56 5.77
#